data_AF-H9VIW0-F1
#
_entry.id   AF-H9VIW0-F1
#
_cell.length_a   1.000
_cell.length_b   1.000
_cell.length_c   1.000
_cell.angle_alpha   90.00
_cell.angle_beta   90.00
_cell.angle_gamma   90.00
#
_symmetry.space_group_name_H-M   'P 1'
#
loop_
_entity.id
_entity.type
_entity.pdbx_description
1 polymer ?
#
loop_
_entity_poly.entity_id
_entity_poly.type
_entity_poly.pdbx_seq_one_letter_code
_entity_poly.pdbx_strand_id
1 'polypeptide(L)'
;MRILTGHHESSFTFVPHSITALGHNLVVAEGREDESMYWVHVWTLDNAGCTITQLREYFNTSLVVTEFKAPSSSSLLCQKQPCL
;
A
#
# COMPACT_ATOMS: atom_id res chain seq x y z
N MET A 1 14.00 -13.78 -16.06
CA MET A 1 13.55 -12.56 -15.38
C MET A 1 14.66 -11.52 -15.50
N ARG A 2 14.32 -10.26 -15.78
CA ARG A 2 15.28 -9.15 -15.89
C ARG A 2 14.97 -8.16 -14.78
N ILE A 3 15.96 -7.86 -13.95
CA ILE A 3 15.83 -6.88 -12.87
C ILE A 3 15.98 -5.48 -13.49
N LEU A 4 15.02 -4.59 -13.19
CA LEU A 4 14.95 -3.22 -13.70
C LEU A 4 15.26 -2.19 -12.60
N THR A 5 16.13 -2.53 -11.67
CA THR A 5 16.72 -1.56 -10.75
C THR A 5 17.80 -0.82 -11.54
N GLY A 6 17.77 0.52 -11.57
CA GLY A 6 18.73 1.34 -12.34
C GLY A 6 20.20 1.23 -11.89
N HIS A 7 20.56 0.23 -11.09
CA HIS A 7 21.89 -0.10 -10.61
C HIS A 7 22.10 -1.61 -10.72
N HIS A 8 23.15 -1.99 -11.44
CA HIS A 8 23.62 -3.37 -11.61
C HIS A 8 24.68 -3.61 -10.52
N GLU A 9 24.79 -4.84 -10.00
CA GLU A 9 25.82 -5.33 -9.05
C GLU A 9 25.43 -5.48 -7.55
N SER A 10 24.15 -5.64 -7.19
CA SER A 10 23.79 -6.26 -5.89
C SER A 10 22.58 -7.17 -6.02
N SER A 11 22.59 -8.29 -5.30
CA SER A 11 21.41 -9.14 -5.16
C SER A 11 20.41 -8.44 -4.24
N PHE A 12 19.40 -7.78 -4.81
CA PHE A 12 18.30 -7.23 -4.02
C PHE A 12 17.64 -8.35 -3.23
N THR A 13 17.73 -8.27 -1.90
CA THR A 13 17.05 -9.21 -1.00
C THR A 13 15.81 -8.53 -0.48
N PHE A 14 14.64 -8.98 -0.94
CA PHE A 14 13.36 -8.47 -0.47
C PHE A 14 13.10 -8.94 0.96
N VAL A 15 13.41 -8.09 1.95
CA VAL A 15 13.13 -8.33 3.37
C VAL A 15 12.28 -7.17 3.91
N PRO A 16 10.94 -7.31 3.91
CA PRO A 16 10.07 -6.28 4.49
C PRO A 16 10.30 -6.17 5.99
N HIS A 17 10.32 -4.93 6.49
CA HIS A 17 10.24 -4.63 7.92
C HIS A 17 8.82 -4.77 8.44
N SER A 18 7.83 -4.34 7.66
CA SER A 18 6.42 -4.48 8.00
C SER A 18 5.59 -4.81 6.76
N ILE A 19 4.48 -5.54 6.98
CA ILE A 19 3.47 -5.82 5.96
C ILE A 19 2.10 -5.59 6.59
N THR A 20 1.30 -4.74 5.97
CA THR A 20 -0.05 -4.39 6.41
C THR A 20 -1.04 -4.57 5.28
N ALA A 21 -2.10 -5.35 5.51
CA ALA A 21 -3.24 -5.42 4.60
C ALA A 21 -4.25 -4.30 4.92
N LEU A 22 -4.76 -3.64 3.88
CA LEU A 22 -5.74 -2.56 3.96
C LEU A 22 -6.94 -2.92 3.08
N GLY A 23 -8.14 -2.95 3.67
CA GLY A 23 -9.33 -3.42 2.98
C GLY A 23 -9.21 -4.88 2.50
N HIS A 24 -9.77 -5.17 1.33
CA HIS A 24 -9.84 -6.54 0.80
C HIS A 24 -8.75 -6.89 -0.23
N ASN A 25 -8.16 -5.90 -0.89
CA ASN A 25 -7.29 -6.16 -2.05
C ASN A 25 -6.03 -5.29 -2.08
N LEU A 26 -5.68 -4.61 -0.98
CA LEU A 26 -4.48 -3.77 -0.93
C LEU A 26 -3.54 -4.25 0.18
N VAL A 27 -2.26 -4.39 -0.14
CA VAL A 27 -1.21 -4.71 0.82
C VAL A 27 -0.11 -3.67 0.69
N VAL A 28 0.38 -3.18 1.82
CA VAL A 28 1.52 -2.28 1.91
C VAL A 28 2.65 -3.03 2.61
N ALA A 29 3.76 -3.21 1.92
CA ALA A 29 5.00 -3.70 2.49
C ALA A 29 6.01 -2.56 2.52
N GLU A 30 6.69 -2.36 3.64
CA GLU A 30 7.77 -1.38 3.74
C GLU A 30 9.05 -2.06 4.19
N GLY A 31 10.17 -1.50 3.76
CA GLY A 31 11.47 -1.99 4.16
C GLY A 31 12.58 -1.03 3.75
N ARG A 32 13.80 -1.51 3.95
CA ARG A 32 15.01 -0.82 3.50
C ARG A 32 16.05 -1.85 3.08
N GLU A 33 16.89 -1.49 2.13
CA GLU A 33 18.04 -2.32 1.76
C GLU A 33 19.27 -1.97 2.61
N ASP A 34 19.46 -0.69 2.89
CA ASP A 34 20.50 -0.17 3.79
C ASP A 34 19.96 1.02 4.62
N GLU A 35 20.82 1.72 5.35
CA GLU A 35 20.43 2.87 6.18
C GLU A 35 19.90 4.08 5.38
N SER A 36 20.11 4.10 4.06
CA SER A 36 19.82 5.22 3.15
C SER A 36 18.79 4.92 2.06
N MET A 37 18.42 3.65 1.88
CA MET A 37 17.55 3.18 0.81
C MET A 37 16.28 2.56 1.38
N TYR A 38 15.24 3.38 1.48
CA TYR A 38 13.92 2.99 1.97
C TYR A 38 12.97 2.75 0.80
N TRP A 39 12.13 1.74 0.92
CA TRP A 39 11.12 1.42 -0.07
C TRP A 39 9.77 1.13 0.57
N VAL A 40 8.71 1.50 -0.16
CA VAL A 40 7.33 1.08 0.12
C VAL A 40 6.76 0.46 -1.13
N HIS A 41 6.31 -0.78 -1.03
CA HIS A 41 5.63 -1.52 -2.09
C HIS A 41 4.14 -1.61 -1.78
N VAL A 42 3.33 -1.10 -2.69
CA VAL A 42 1.87 -1.21 -2.65
C VAL A 42 1.44 -2.25 -3.67
N TRP A 43 0.79 -3.30 -3.19
CA TRP A 43 0.29 -4.40 -4.01
C TRP A 43 -1.23 -4.34 -4.09
N THR A 44 -1.74 -4.39 -5.31
CA THR A 44 -3.16 -4.66 -5.56
C THR A 44 -3.32 -6.14 -5.82
N LEU A 45 -4.17 -6.82 -5.05
CA LEU A 45 -4.52 -8.21 -5.23
C LEU A 45 -5.73 -8.35 -6.15
N ASP A 46 -5.87 -9.51 -6.79
CA ASP A 46 -7.10 -9.90 -7.47
C ASP A 46 -8.27 -10.05 -6.48
N ASN A 47 -9.48 -10.24 -7.01
CA ASN A 47 -10.69 -10.41 -6.18
C ASN A 47 -10.63 -11.64 -5.25
N ALA A 48 -9.79 -12.63 -5.59
CA ALA A 48 -9.57 -13.81 -4.77
C ALA A 48 -8.53 -13.59 -3.66
N GLY A 49 -7.79 -12.47 -3.70
CA GLY A 49 -6.71 -12.15 -2.77
C GLY A 49 -5.43 -12.99 -2.99
N CYS A 50 -5.33 -13.73 -4.10
CA CYS A 50 -4.26 -14.71 -4.32
C CYS A 50 -3.15 -14.19 -5.24
N THR A 51 -3.49 -13.29 -6.17
CA THR A 51 -2.55 -12.83 -7.20
C THR A 51 -2.30 -11.34 -7.06
N ILE A 52 -1.03 -10.92 -6.99
CA ILE A 52 -0.67 -9.51 -7.15
C ILE A 52 -0.90 -9.12 -8.62
N THR A 53 -1.86 -8.25 -8.86
CA THR A 53 -2.23 -7.76 -10.19
C THR A 53 -1.59 -6.41 -10.51
N GLN A 54 -1.21 -5.64 -9.49
CA GLN A 54 -0.46 -4.40 -9.65
C GLN A 54 0.55 -4.26 -8.53
N LEU A 55 1.71 -3.70 -8.86
CA LEU A 55 2.74 -3.32 -7.91
C LEU A 55 3.13 -1.87 -8.17
N ARG A 56 3.19 -1.07 -7.10
CA ARG A 56 3.77 0.27 -7.13
C ARG A 56 4.87 0.36 -6.08
N GLU A 57 6.05 0.77 -6.51
CA GLU A 57 7.17 1.05 -5.64
C GLU A 57 7.32 2.56 -5.45
N TYR A 58 7.56 2.95 -4.21
CA TYR A 58 8.00 4.29 -3.84
C TYR A 58 9.35 4.15 -3.16
N PHE A 59 10.35 4.85 -3.70
CA PHE A 59 11.72 4.79 -3.22
C PHE A 59 12.11 6.12 -2.55
N ASN A 60 12.76 6.05 -1.40
CA ASN A 60 13.20 7.20 -0.59
C ASN A 60 12.13 8.27 -0.41
N THR A 61 10.88 7.83 -0.24
CA THR A 61 9.70 8.69 -0.15
C THR A 61 8.85 8.23 1.04
N SER A 62 8.54 9.15 1.96
CA SER A 62 7.60 8.88 3.05
C SER A 62 6.16 8.94 2.55
N LEU A 63 5.36 7.91 2.85
CA LEU A 63 3.94 7.85 2.50
C LEU A 63 3.09 7.78 3.76
N VAL A 64 1.91 8.39 3.69
CA VAL A 64 0.85 8.20 4.68
C VAL A 64 -0.31 7.55 3.95
N VAL A 65 -0.76 6.40 4.44
CA VAL A 65 -1.89 5.67 3.87
C VAL A 65 -3.06 5.73 4.83
N THR A 66 -4.20 6.22 4.35
CA THR A 66 -5.44 6.32 5.13
C THR A 66 -6.51 5.48 4.46
N GLU A 67 -7.02 4.48 5.18
CA GLU A 67 -8.19 3.73 4.73
C GLU A 67 -9.46 4.54 5.03
N PHE A 68 -10.20 4.89 3.98
CA PHE A 68 -11.51 5.51 4.12
C PHE A 68 -12.58 4.42 4.11
N LYS A 69 -13.28 4.22 5.23
CA LYS A 69 -14.51 3.43 5.22
C LYS A 69 -15.57 4.20 4.44
N ALA A 70 -16.12 3.60 3.39
CA ALA A 70 -17.34 4.12 2.79
C ALA A 70 -18.41 4.21 3.89
N PRO A 71 -19.21 5.30 3.96
CA PRO A 71 -20.31 5.36 4.89
C PRO A 71 -21.22 4.16 4.62
N SER A 72 -21.45 3.34 5.64
CA SER A 72 -22.50 2.32 5.59
C SER A 72 -23.80 3.01 5.18
N SER A 73 -24.57 2.44 4.27
CA SER A 73 -25.85 2.99 3.79
C SER A 73 -26.86 3.30 4.91
N SER A 74 -26.62 2.86 6.14
CA SER A 74 -27.35 3.24 7.35
C SER A 74 -27.06 4.64 7.90
N SER A 75 -26.03 5.36 7.44
CA SER A 75 -25.66 6.68 7.98
C SER A 75 -26.07 7.88 7.12
N LEU A 76 -26.82 7.69 6.03
CA LEU A 76 -27.36 8.80 5.22
C LEU A 76 -28.67 9.40 5.77
N LEU A 77 -29.16 8.91 6.91
CA LEU A 77 -30.36 9.40 7.59
C LEU A 77 -30.00 10.00 8.95
N CYS A 78 -29.37 11.17 8.95
CA CYS A 78 -29.63 12.27 9.90
C CYS A 78 -28.48 13.28 9.82
N GLN A 79 -28.59 14.27 8.95
CA GLN A 79 -28.21 15.66 9.25
C GLN A 79 -29.06 16.61 8.38
N LYS A 80 -30.33 16.76 8.75
CA LYS A 80 -31.04 18.03 8.56
C LYS A 80 -31.46 18.50 9.93
N GLN A 81 -30.60 19.26 10.58
CA GLN A 81 -31.00 20.03 11.74
C GLN A 81 -31.58 21.36 11.23
N PRO A 82 -32.82 21.74 11.61
CA PRO A 82 -33.32 23.07 11.28
C PRO A 82 -32.60 24.09 12.16
N CYS A 83 -32.12 25.16 11.54
CA CYS A 83 -31.63 26.34 12.26
C CYS A 83 -32.81 26.97 13.02
N LEU A 84 -32.63 27.20 14.33
CA LEU A 84 -33.39 28.18 15.10
C LEU A 84 -32.71 29.55 14.97
#